data_AF-X0W2U0-F1
#
_entry.id   AF-X0W2U0-F1
#
_cell.length_a   1.000
_cell.length_b   1.000
_cell.length_c   1.000
_cell.angle_alpha   90.00
_cell.angle_beta   90.00
_cell.angle_gamma   90.00
#
_symmetry.space_group_name_H-M   'P 1'
#
loop_
_entity.id
_entity.type
_entity.pdbx_description
1 polymer ?
#
loop_
_entity_poly.entity_id
_entity_poly.type
_entity_poly.pdbx_seq_one_letter_code
_entity_poly.pdbx_strand_id
1 'polypeptide(L)' 'TDRVHEYRVVRKSREALEVVVTRCAHAENFQRFNAADVGMKMICMGDYAVVEGFNPDIRFRRPKTLMDGDECCHFIFELE' A
#
# COMPACT_ATOMS: atom_id res chain seq x y z
N THR A 1 -18.42 0.13 3.61
CA THR A 1 -18.78 0.39 2.19
C THR A 1 -17.81 -0.41 1.36
N ASP A 2 -18.34 -1.42 0.69
CA ASP A 2 -17.62 -2.69 0.51
C ASP A 2 -16.49 -2.60 -0.52
N ARG A 3 -15.27 -2.85 -0.04
CA ARG A 3 -13.97 -2.92 -0.74
C ARG A 3 -13.36 -1.59 -1.21
N VAL A 4 -12.57 -0.98 -0.33
CA VAL A 4 -11.65 0.13 -0.65
C VAL A 4 -10.55 -0.30 -1.63
N HIS A 5 -10.19 -1.58 -1.63
CA HIS A 5 -9.10 -2.15 -2.44
C HIS A 5 -9.55 -3.38 -3.23
N GLU A 6 -9.18 -3.45 -4.51
CA GLU A 6 -9.11 -4.72 -5.25
C GLU A 6 -7.65 -5.17 -5.23
N TYR A 7 -7.40 -6.39 -4.75
CA TYR A 7 -6.05 -6.89 -4.53
C TYR A 7 -5.93 -8.39 -4.77
N ARG A 8 -4.69 -8.84 -4.95
CA ARG A 8 -4.31 -10.25 -4.98
C ARG A 8 -3.07 -10.48 -4.13
N VAL A 9 -3.00 -11.65 -3.51
CA VAL A 9 -1.80 -12.10 -2.79
C VAL A 9 -0.87 -12.76 -3.80
N VAL A 10 0.37 -12.30 -3.87
CA VAL A 10 1.41 -12.82 -4.76
C VAL A 10 2.26 -13.87 -4.05
N ARG A 11 2.59 -13.62 -2.78
CA ARG A 11 3.36 -14.54 -1.93
C ARG A 11 2.76 -14.55 -0.53
N LYS A 12 2.67 -15.73 0.07
CA LYS A 12 2.29 -15.90 1.48
C LYS A 12 3.04 -17.07 2.09
N SER A 13 3.84 -16.78 3.09
CA SER A 13 4.64 -17.75 3.83
C SER A 13 4.74 -17.31 5.29
N ARG A 14 5.52 -18.04 6.09
CA ARG A 14 5.81 -17.63 7.48
C ARG A 14 6.70 -16.39 7.55
N GLU A 15 7.58 -16.20 6.56
CA GLU A 15 8.63 -15.16 6.57
C GLU A 15 8.28 -13.97 5.67
N ALA A 16 7.28 -14.09 4.80
CA ALA A 16 6.95 -13.04 3.84
C ALA A 16 5.48 -13.03 3.41
N LEU A 17 4.99 -11.82 3.15
CA LEU A 17 3.70 -11.53 2.53
C LEU A 17 3.90 -10.49 1.42
N GLU A 18 3.41 -10.80 0.22
CA GLU A 18 3.39 -9.85 -0.91
C GLU A 18 1.96 -9.70 -1.43
N VAL A 19 1.51 -8.46 -1.56
CA VAL A 19 0.16 -8.12 -2.00
C VAL A 19 0.23 -7.07 -3.10
N VAL A 20 -0.47 -7.31 -4.20
CA VAL A 20 -0.63 -6.35 -5.29
C VAL A 20 -2.05 -5.82 -5.26
N VAL A 21 -2.19 -4.51 -5.07
CA VAL A 21 -3.46 -3.78 -5.15
C VAL A 21 -3.56 -3.17 -6.54
N THR A 22 -4.56 -3.57 -7.32
CA THR A 22 -4.79 -3.06 -8.68
C THR A 22 -5.81 -1.93 -8.72
N ARG A 23 -6.57 -1.74 -7.62
CA ARG A 23 -7.52 -0.65 -7.48
C ARG A 23 -7.57 -0.15 -6.04
N CYS A 24 -7.58 1.17 -5.85
CA CYS A 24 -7.65 1.81 -4.54
C CYS A 24 -8.59 3.02 -4.60
N ALA A 25 -9.69 2.98 -3.87
CA ALA A 25 -10.67 4.08 -3.82
C ALA A 25 -10.05 5.38 -3.26
N HIS A 26 -9.03 5.30 -2.41
CA HIS A 26 -8.32 6.50 -1.95
C HIS A 26 -7.57 7.17 -3.10
N ALA A 27 -6.76 6.41 -3.85
CA ALA A 27 -6.02 6.93 -4.99
C ALA A 27 -6.97 7.54 -6.03
N GLU A 28 -8.04 6.83 -6.41
CA GLU A 28 -9.06 7.32 -7.35
C GLU A 28 -9.66 8.67 -6.92
N ASN A 29 -10.03 8.81 -5.64
CA ASN A 29 -10.66 10.02 -5.14
C ASN A 29 -9.68 11.20 -5.06
N PHE A 30 -8.49 10.99 -4.49
CA PHE A 30 -7.49 12.07 -4.38
C PHE A 30 -6.97 12.52 -5.74
N GLN A 31 -6.78 11.59 -6.69
CA GLN A 31 -6.42 11.94 -8.08
C GLN A 31 -7.54 12.70 -8.78
N ARG A 32 -8.81 12.29 -8.60
CA ARG A 32 -9.97 13.02 -9.16
C ARG A 32 -10.06 14.46 -8.66
N PHE A 33 -9.61 14.73 -7.44
CA PHE A 33 -9.55 16.08 -6.87
C PHE A 33 -8.24 16.82 -7.16
N ASN A 34 -7.33 16.26 -7.97
CA ASN A 34 -6.00 16.79 -8.22
C ASN A 34 -5.22 17.06 -6.91
N ALA A 35 -5.32 16.13 -5.96
CA ALA A 35 -4.77 16.22 -4.61
C ALA A 35 -4.00 14.94 -4.23
N ALA A 36 -3.36 14.30 -5.21
CA ALA A 36 -2.64 13.03 -5.02
C ALA A 36 -1.47 13.17 -4.04
N ASP A 37 -0.80 14.33 -4.00
CA ASP A 37 0.27 14.65 -3.06
C ASP A 37 -0.23 14.71 -1.60
N VAL A 38 -1.44 15.23 -1.38
CA VAL A 38 -2.11 15.21 -0.07
C VAL A 38 -2.51 13.78 0.28
N GLY A 39 -3.10 13.05 -0.67
CA GLY A 39 -3.46 11.64 -0.50
C GLY A 39 -2.24 10.77 -0.13
N MET A 40 -1.09 11.03 -0.74
CA MET A 40 0.16 10.35 -0.44
C MET A 40 0.55 10.54 1.04
N LYS A 41 0.55 11.78 1.52
CA LYS A 41 0.93 12.11 2.90
C LYS A 41 -0.07 11.59 3.94
N MET A 42 -1.36 11.71 3.67
CA MET A 42 -2.42 11.42 4.64
C MET A 42 -2.83 9.95 4.68
N ILE A 43 -2.66 9.21 3.58
CA ILE A 43 -3.11 7.83 3.43
C ILE A 43 -1.92 6.89 3.28
N CYS A 44 -1.12 7.04 2.21
CA CYS A 44 -0.16 6.00 1.81
C CYS A 44 1.11 5.97 2.67
N MET A 45 1.62 7.13 3.11
CA MET A 45 2.85 7.18 3.91
C MET A 45 2.67 6.64 5.33
N GLY A 46 1.43 6.61 5.83
CA GLY A 46 1.10 6.04 7.14
C GLY A 46 1.43 4.56 7.25
N ASP A 47 1.41 3.81 6.14
CA ASP A 47 1.68 2.38 6.12
C ASP A 47 3.07 2.04 6.70
N TYR A 48 4.09 2.88 6.46
CA TYR A 48 5.44 2.65 6.98
C TYR A 48 5.47 2.67 8.51
N ALA A 49 4.84 3.70 9.11
CA ALA A 49 4.75 3.83 10.56
C ALA A 49 3.86 2.75 11.19
N VAL A 50 2.80 2.35 10.49
CA VAL A 50 1.92 1.25 10.94
C VAL A 50 2.68 -0.06 10.99
N VAL A 51 3.50 -0.37 9.97
CA VAL A 51 4.27 -1.63 9.96
C VAL A 51 5.35 -1.62 11.04
N GLU A 52 6.11 -0.52 11.16
CA GLU A 52 7.13 -0.35 12.20
C GLU A 52 6.52 -0.53 13.61
N GLY A 53 5.35 0.06 13.86
CA GLY A 53 4.65 -0.07 15.14
C GLY A 53 4.00 -1.44 15.38
N PHE A 54 3.69 -2.19 14.33
CA PHE A 54 3.09 -3.53 14.43
C PHE A 54 4.13 -4.58 14.79
N ASN A 55 5.27 -4.59 14.07
CA ASN A 55 6.41 -5.44 14.39
C ASN A 55 7.69 -4.83 13.76
N PRO A 56 8.67 -4.36 14.57
CA PRO A 56 9.88 -3.75 14.06
C PRO A 56 10.78 -4.70 13.28
N ASP A 57 10.61 -6.02 13.43
CA ASP A 57 11.34 -7.05 12.66
C ASP A 57 10.79 -7.21 11.23
N ILE A 58 9.68 -6.53 10.89
CA ILE A 58 9.16 -6.53 9.51
C ILE A 58 9.84 -5.43 8.70
N ARG A 59 10.60 -5.84 7.68
CA ARG A 59 11.04 -4.94 6.62
C ARG A 59 9.92 -4.72 5.61
N PHE A 60 9.42 -3.49 5.57
CA PHE A 60 8.39 -3.07 4.62
C PHE A 60 8.96 -2.35 3.41
N ARG A 61 8.51 -2.75 2.21
CA ARG A 61 8.81 -2.05 0.95
C ARG A 61 7.54 -1.91 0.11
N ARG A 62 7.42 -0.76 -0.56
CA ARG A 62 6.36 -0.50 -1.53
C ARG A 62 6.91 0.21 -2.78
N PRO A 63 7.52 -0.52 -3.73
CA PRO A 63 8.18 0.07 -4.90
C PRO A 63 7.23 0.68 -5.93
N LYS A 64 5.92 0.40 -5.85
CA LYS A 64 4.89 0.97 -6.71
C LYS A 64 3.70 1.42 -5.88
N THR A 65 3.11 2.56 -6.21
CA THR A 65 1.97 3.12 -5.50
C THR A 65 0.98 3.78 -6.48
N LEU A 66 -0.26 3.29 -6.52
CA LEU A 66 -1.36 3.87 -7.34
C LEU A 66 -1.51 5.38 -7.14
N MET A 67 -1.39 5.87 -5.90
CA MET A 67 -1.48 7.30 -5.57
C MET A 67 -0.41 8.14 -6.30
N ASP A 68 0.76 7.56 -6.59
CA ASP A 68 1.86 8.21 -7.31
C ASP A 68 1.73 8.10 -8.84
N GLY A 69 0.66 7.47 -9.33
CA GLY A 69 0.40 7.27 -10.76
C GLY A 69 0.96 5.96 -11.33
N ASP A 70 1.50 5.07 -10.50
CA ASP A 70 1.89 3.73 -10.92
C ASP A 70 0.68 2.85 -11.27
N GLU A 71 0.93 1.71 -11.92
CA GLU A 71 -0.14 0.80 -12.33
C GLU A 71 -0.73 -0.05 -11.19
N CYS A 72 -0.08 -0.08 -10.02
CA CYS A 72 -0.53 -0.81 -8.84
C CYS A 72 0.14 -0.29 -7.55
N CYS A 73 -0.39 -0.68 -6.39
CA CYS A 73 0.41 -0.68 -5.18
C CYS A 73 1.01 -2.08 -4.99
N HIS A 74 2.33 -2.17 -4.82
CA HIS A 74 3.00 -3.45 -4.58
C HIS A 74 3.54 -3.48 -3.15
N PHE A 75 2.83 -4.11 -2.23
CA PHE A 75 3.22 -4.24 -0.84
C PHE A 75 4.07 -5.48 -0.64
N ILE A 76 5.25 -5.32 -0.03
CA ILE A 76 6.18 -6.40 0.31
C ILE A 76 6.51 -6.28 1.79
N PHE A 77 6.16 -7.31 2.55
CA PHE A 77 6.47 -7.45 3.97
C PHE A 77 7.34 -8.70 4.14
N GLU A 78 8.53 -8.53 4.72
CA GLU A 78 9.47 -9.63 4.99
C GLU A 78 9.92 -9.55 6.45
N LEU A 79 9.94 -10.69 7.14
CA LEU A 79 10.56 -10.80 8.46
C LEU A 79 12.07 -10.90 8.27
N GLU A 80 12.82 -9.99 8.88
CA GLU A 80 14.29 -9.99 8.92
C GLU A 80 14.81 -10.07 10.36
#